data_AF-A0A1J4X6E5-F1
#
_entry.id   AF-A0A1J4X6E5-F1
#
_cell.length_a   1.000
_cell.length_b   1.000
_cell.length_c   1.000
_cell.angle_alpha   90.00
_cell.angle_beta   90.00
_cell.angle_gamma   90.00
#
_symmetry.space_group_name_H-M   'P 1'
#
loop_
_entity.id
_entity.type
_entity.pdbx_description
1 polymer ?
#
loop_
_entity_poly.entity_id
_entity_poly.type
_entity_poly.pdbx_seq_one_letter_code
_entity_poly.pdbx_strand_id
1 'polypeptide(L)'
;MRPHKGTNGRFTTLHTHVMERITALPYTTLFLVWFMLAGLFGMAYAVLATYLPAHAPQQLLGLPTLTRIGDSLYYSIITATSTGYGDIVPMGFSKVLASTQAISSLFIFATLVTKLVSQQQELAVRQMHRLTYEDVFHNTREGLFVIRKDFDHLIAKVEQRDMPTTEDWEDMATAFKQGQSLLMEIPDFYDTENQLYMIDERREQLLQEAVHRTLHRINQLIDECAIAGIDWMAQREVAQELTEFLHVVEKVTTLWRERSPYAKHESFETILRLKERAGNRMKGTIQKG
;
A
#
# COMPACT_ATOMS: atom_id res chain seq x y z
N MET A 1 7.73 -3.19 -52.96
CA MET A 1 6.77 -3.79 -51.99
C MET A 1 6.25 -2.66 -51.12
N ARG A 2 4.97 -2.26 -51.29
CA ARG A 2 4.35 -1.14 -50.55
C ARG A 2 3.91 -1.63 -49.16
N PRO A 3 4.13 -0.89 -48.06
CA PRO A 3 3.50 -1.23 -46.80
C PRO A 3 2.03 -0.78 -46.81
N HIS A 4 1.15 -1.71 -46.49
CA HIS A 4 -0.29 -1.49 -46.36
C HIS A 4 -0.55 -0.62 -45.13
N LYS A 5 -0.98 0.63 -45.33
CA LYS A 5 -1.47 1.50 -44.24
C LYS A 5 -2.75 0.92 -43.66
N GLY A 6 -2.83 1.00 -42.32
CA GLY A 6 -3.87 0.42 -41.50
C GLY A 6 -5.23 1.11 -41.62
N THR A 7 -6.26 0.31 -41.39
CA THR A 7 -7.67 0.71 -41.29
C THR A 7 -8.37 -0.07 -40.19
N ASN A 8 -7.74 -0.24 -39.01
CA ASN A 8 -8.35 -0.93 -37.85
C ASN A 8 -8.41 -0.09 -36.56
N GLY A 9 -8.11 1.22 -36.60
CA GLY A 9 -8.01 2.06 -35.39
C GLY A 9 -9.26 2.86 -35.00
N ARG A 10 -10.37 2.78 -35.74
CA ARG A 10 -11.53 3.68 -35.53
C ARG A 10 -12.71 3.05 -34.77
N PHE A 11 -12.84 1.72 -34.78
CA PHE A 11 -13.86 1.01 -33.99
C PHE A 11 -13.38 0.66 -32.58
N THR A 12 -12.09 0.37 -32.42
CA THR A 12 -11.46 0.10 -31.11
C THR A 12 -11.43 1.32 -30.19
N THR A 13 -11.39 2.53 -30.75
CA THR A 13 -11.38 3.78 -29.98
C THR A 13 -12.77 4.13 -29.43
N LEU A 14 -13.86 3.95 -30.17
CA LEU A 14 -15.19 4.33 -29.66
C LEU A 14 -15.66 3.47 -28.47
N HIS A 15 -15.48 2.14 -28.56
CA HIS A 15 -15.89 1.23 -27.48
C HIS A 15 -15.07 1.44 -26.20
N THR A 16 -13.77 1.69 -26.32
CA THR A 16 -12.91 2.00 -25.17
C THR A 16 -13.31 3.32 -24.51
N HIS A 17 -13.62 4.35 -25.30
CA HIS A 17 -14.06 5.64 -24.76
C HIS A 17 -15.42 5.56 -24.04
N VAL A 18 -16.37 4.76 -24.54
CA VAL A 18 -17.67 4.57 -23.88
C VAL A 18 -17.48 3.83 -22.56
N MET A 19 -16.69 2.75 -22.53
CA MET A 19 -16.45 2.02 -21.29
C MET A 19 -15.68 2.85 -20.27
N GLU A 20 -14.68 3.61 -20.70
CA GLU A 20 -13.92 4.53 -19.86
C GLU A 20 -14.80 5.64 -19.27
N ARG A 21 -15.73 6.20 -20.08
CA ARG A 21 -16.71 7.18 -19.59
C ARG A 21 -17.64 6.58 -18.55
N ILE A 22 -18.15 5.36 -18.76
CA ILE A 22 -19.07 4.70 -17.83
C ILE A 22 -18.35 4.36 -16.52
N THR A 23 -17.12 3.85 -16.56
CA THR A 23 -16.35 3.52 -15.34
C THR A 23 -15.94 4.77 -14.56
N ALA A 24 -15.74 5.90 -15.23
CA ALA A 24 -15.44 7.18 -14.60
C ALA A 24 -16.64 7.80 -13.85
N LEU A 25 -17.89 7.41 -14.15
CA LEU A 25 -19.07 7.99 -13.50
C LEU A 25 -19.14 7.66 -12.00
N PRO A 26 -19.57 8.59 -11.14
CA PRO A 26 -19.80 8.31 -9.72
C PRO A 26 -20.77 7.15 -9.49
N TYR A 27 -20.63 6.46 -8.35
CA TYR A 27 -21.55 5.37 -7.96
C TYR A 27 -23.01 5.80 -7.94
N THR A 28 -23.27 7.01 -7.42
CA THR A 28 -24.60 7.61 -7.38
C THR A 28 -25.18 7.78 -8.78
N THR A 29 -24.35 8.21 -9.73
CA THR A 29 -24.75 8.37 -11.14
C THR A 29 -25.03 7.02 -11.78
N LEU A 30 -24.19 6.00 -11.58
CA LEU A 30 -24.45 4.65 -12.12
C LEU A 30 -25.74 4.04 -11.56
N PHE A 31 -25.98 4.20 -10.25
CA PHE A 31 -27.21 3.77 -9.61
C PHE A 31 -28.43 4.49 -10.19
N LEU A 32 -28.37 5.83 -10.31
CA LEU A 32 -29.43 6.62 -10.93
C LEU A 32 -29.68 6.22 -12.40
N VAL A 33 -28.62 5.98 -13.19
CA VAL A 33 -28.72 5.52 -14.57
C VAL A 33 -29.44 4.17 -14.64
N TRP A 34 -29.15 3.24 -13.72
CA TRP A 34 -29.83 1.95 -13.66
C TRP A 34 -31.34 2.11 -13.38
N PHE A 35 -31.72 2.93 -12.40
CA PHE A 35 -33.13 3.23 -12.09
C PHE A 35 -33.85 3.95 -13.23
N MET A 36 -33.17 4.92 -13.86
CA MET A 36 -33.72 5.65 -15.01
C MET A 36 -33.91 4.72 -16.21
N LEU A 37 -33.01 3.77 -16.43
CA LEU A 37 -33.15 2.74 -17.47
C LEU A 37 -34.39 1.87 -17.20
N ALA A 38 -34.57 1.37 -15.97
CA ALA A 38 -35.77 0.63 -15.59
C ALA A 38 -37.05 1.47 -15.75
N GLY A 39 -37.04 2.73 -15.33
CA GLY A 39 -38.17 3.65 -15.54
C GLY A 39 -38.48 3.88 -17.02
N LEU A 40 -37.47 4.09 -17.85
CA LEU A 40 -37.60 4.31 -19.29
C LEU A 40 -38.19 3.10 -20.01
N PHE A 41 -37.71 1.90 -19.70
CA PHE A 41 -38.27 0.67 -20.28
C PHE A 41 -39.67 0.37 -19.75
N GLY A 42 -39.95 0.62 -18.47
CA GLY A 42 -41.30 0.56 -17.91
C GLY A 42 -42.27 1.49 -18.66
N MET A 43 -41.86 2.73 -18.92
CA MET A 43 -42.65 3.66 -19.73
C MET A 43 -42.82 3.15 -21.18
N ALA A 44 -41.77 2.59 -21.79
CA ALA A 44 -41.84 2.03 -23.13
C ALA A 44 -42.84 0.86 -23.22
N TYR A 45 -42.92 -0.02 -22.22
CA TYR A 45 -43.93 -1.08 -22.17
C TYR A 45 -45.35 -0.53 -22.02
N ALA A 46 -45.55 0.50 -21.19
CA ALA A 46 -46.86 1.14 -21.02
C ALA A 46 -47.35 1.81 -22.32
N VAL A 47 -46.44 2.48 -23.04
CA VAL A 47 -46.70 3.06 -24.37
C VAL A 47 -47.03 1.97 -25.37
N LEU A 48 -46.25 0.89 -25.40
CA LEU A 48 -46.48 -0.24 -26.31
C LEU A 48 -47.85 -0.89 -26.06
N ALA A 49 -48.24 -1.07 -24.80
CA ALA A 49 -49.56 -1.58 -24.40
C ALA A 49 -50.72 -0.66 -24.80
N THR A 50 -50.47 0.64 -24.97
CA THR A 50 -51.50 1.62 -25.31
C THR A 50 -51.66 1.79 -26.82
N TYR A 51 -50.55 1.86 -27.57
CA TYR A 51 -50.57 2.17 -29.00
C TYR A 51 -50.44 0.94 -29.91
N LEU A 52 -49.76 -0.12 -29.46
CA LEU A 52 -49.49 -1.34 -30.24
C LEU A 52 -49.79 -2.60 -29.40
N PRO A 53 -51.06 -2.83 -29.01
CA PRO A 53 -51.42 -3.91 -28.08
C PRO A 53 -51.02 -5.31 -28.57
N ALA A 54 -50.94 -5.53 -29.88
CA ALA A 54 -50.48 -6.80 -30.46
C ALA A 54 -49.02 -7.17 -30.14
N HIS A 55 -48.20 -6.20 -29.72
CA HIS A 55 -46.77 -6.40 -29.45
C HIS A 55 -46.40 -6.09 -28.00
N ALA A 56 -47.39 -5.76 -27.16
CA ALA A 56 -47.18 -5.51 -25.74
C ALA A 56 -47.11 -6.82 -24.94
N PRO A 57 -46.55 -6.79 -23.72
CA PRO A 57 -46.61 -7.97 -22.87
C PRO A 57 -48.06 -8.31 -22.51
N GLN A 58 -48.40 -9.59 -22.56
CA GLN A 58 -49.78 -10.08 -22.68
C GLN A 58 -50.70 -9.63 -21.53
N GLN A 59 -50.15 -9.62 -20.31
CA GLN A 59 -50.88 -9.35 -19.08
C GLN A 59 -51.15 -7.86 -18.81
N LEU A 60 -50.59 -6.96 -19.63
CA LEU A 60 -50.87 -5.52 -19.52
C LEU A 60 -52.09 -5.06 -20.32
N LEU A 61 -52.65 -5.93 -21.15
CA LEU A 61 -53.77 -5.64 -22.02
C LEU A 61 -55.08 -5.56 -21.22
N GLY A 62 -55.89 -4.54 -21.48
CA GLY A 62 -57.19 -4.36 -20.83
C GLY A 62 -57.15 -3.80 -19.40
N LEU A 63 -55.97 -3.55 -18.84
CA LEU A 63 -55.84 -2.94 -17.51
C LEU A 63 -56.14 -1.43 -17.52
N PRO A 64 -56.68 -0.87 -16.41
CA PRO A 64 -56.76 0.57 -16.19
C PRO A 64 -55.38 1.23 -16.29
N THR A 65 -55.33 2.49 -16.73
CA THR A 65 -54.07 3.22 -17.01
C THR A 65 -53.10 3.24 -15.83
N LEU A 66 -53.58 3.49 -14.61
CA LEU A 66 -52.74 3.56 -13.43
C LEU A 66 -52.11 2.20 -13.09
N THR A 67 -52.92 1.14 -13.11
CA THR A 67 -52.47 -0.24 -12.86
C THR A 67 -51.48 -0.70 -13.94
N ARG A 68 -51.74 -0.35 -15.20
CA ARG A 68 -50.85 -0.65 -16.34
C ARG A 68 -49.47 -0.03 -16.17
N ILE A 69 -49.38 1.23 -15.72
CA ILE A 69 -48.08 1.89 -15.47
C ILE A 69 -47.33 1.17 -14.35
N GLY A 70 -48.02 0.82 -13.26
CA GLY A 70 -47.46 0.05 -12.15
C GLY A 70 -46.91 -1.30 -12.60
N ASP A 71 -47.72 -2.08 -13.32
CA ASP A 71 -47.34 -3.42 -13.81
C ASP A 71 -46.24 -3.34 -14.89
N SER A 72 -46.20 -2.27 -15.69
CA SER A 72 -45.10 -2.03 -16.65
C SER A 72 -43.78 -1.74 -15.95
N LEU A 73 -43.81 -0.92 -14.89
CA LEU A 73 -42.62 -0.62 -14.10
C LEU A 73 -42.15 -1.87 -13.33
N TYR A 74 -43.09 -2.61 -12.75
CA TYR A 74 -42.81 -3.90 -12.12
C TYR A 74 -42.17 -4.88 -13.11
N TYR A 75 -42.76 -5.07 -14.30
CA TYR A 75 -42.19 -5.91 -15.36
C TYR A 75 -40.78 -5.47 -15.75
N SER A 76 -40.56 -4.16 -15.86
CA SER A 76 -39.24 -3.62 -16.15
C SER A 76 -38.24 -3.90 -15.03
N ILE A 77 -38.60 -3.70 -13.76
CA ILE A 77 -37.70 -3.98 -12.63
C ILE A 77 -37.31 -5.46 -12.59
N ILE A 78 -38.28 -6.39 -12.65
CA ILE A 78 -37.99 -7.83 -12.57
C ILE A 78 -37.19 -8.34 -13.78
N THR A 79 -37.30 -7.66 -14.94
CA THR A 79 -36.49 -7.94 -16.13
C THR A 79 -35.07 -7.37 -15.96
N ALA A 80 -34.93 -6.16 -15.42
CA ALA A 80 -33.65 -5.52 -15.16
C ALA A 80 -32.82 -6.25 -14.09
N THR A 81 -33.48 -6.84 -13.09
CA THR A 81 -32.85 -7.65 -12.03
C THR A 81 -32.68 -9.12 -12.41
N SER A 82 -33.06 -9.51 -13.63
CA SER A 82 -33.05 -10.91 -14.11
C SER A 82 -33.88 -11.89 -13.27
N THR A 83 -34.83 -11.39 -12.48
CA THR A 83 -35.69 -12.22 -11.62
C THR A 83 -36.79 -12.93 -12.41
N GLY A 84 -37.49 -12.20 -13.29
CA GLY A 84 -38.46 -12.73 -14.24
C GLY A 84 -39.42 -13.81 -13.70
N TYR A 85 -40.34 -13.43 -12.81
CA TYR A 85 -41.28 -14.37 -12.17
C TYR A 85 -42.18 -15.15 -13.15
N GLY A 86 -42.32 -14.68 -14.40
CA GLY A 86 -43.10 -15.35 -15.45
C GLY A 86 -44.60 -15.02 -15.42
N ASP A 87 -45.02 -14.13 -14.54
CA ASP A 87 -46.37 -13.58 -14.45
C ASP A 87 -46.70 -12.64 -15.62
N ILE A 88 -45.71 -11.88 -16.11
CA ILE A 88 -45.83 -11.03 -17.29
C ILE A 88 -44.88 -11.55 -18.39
N VAL A 89 -45.44 -11.85 -19.57
CA VAL A 89 -44.73 -12.50 -20.67
C VAL A 89 -44.68 -11.58 -21.90
N PRO A 90 -43.49 -11.32 -22.48
CA PRO A 90 -43.37 -10.49 -23.67
C PRO A 90 -43.86 -11.22 -24.93
N MET A 91 -44.54 -10.47 -25.81
CA MET A 91 -45.03 -10.93 -27.11
C MET A 91 -44.58 -10.00 -28.24
N GLY A 92 -44.40 -10.53 -29.45
CA GLY A 92 -43.99 -9.72 -30.61
C GLY A 92 -42.70 -8.92 -30.37
N PHE A 93 -42.75 -7.61 -30.65
CA PHE A 93 -41.59 -6.71 -30.50
C PHE A 93 -41.13 -6.50 -29.05
N SER A 94 -42.00 -6.68 -28.05
CA SER A 94 -41.59 -6.56 -26.64
C SER A 94 -40.54 -7.60 -26.24
N LYS A 95 -40.40 -8.72 -26.98
CA LYS A 95 -39.32 -9.69 -26.76
C LYS A 95 -37.95 -9.09 -27.01
N VAL A 96 -37.78 -8.37 -28.13
CA VAL A 96 -36.52 -7.69 -28.46
C VAL A 96 -36.24 -6.61 -27.42
N LEU A 97 -37.28 -5.84 -27.05
CA LEU A 97 -37.16 -4.79 -26.04
C LEU A 97 -36.72 -5.37 -24.69
N ALA A 98 -37.35 -6.44 -24.21
CA ALA A 98 -36.97 -7.14 -22.98
C ALA A 98 -35.55 -7.71 -23.04
N SER A 99 -35.13 -8.28 -24.17
CA SER A 99 -33.76 -8.75 -24.34
C SER A 99 -32.74 -7.60 -24.28
N THR A 100 -33.01 -6.48 -24.97
CA THR A 100 -32.11 -5.32 -24.93
C THR A 100 -32.05 -4.68 -23.55
N GLN A 101 -33.17 -4.66 -22.84
CA GLN A 101 -33.24 -4.19 -21.47
C GLN A 101 -32.40 -5.06 -20.54
N ALA A 102 -32.61 -6.39 -20.57
CA ALA A 102 -31.90 -7.32 -19.72
C ALA A 102 -30.38 -7.18 -19.88
N ILE A 103 -29.90 -7.11 -21.13
CA ILE A 103 -28.47 -6.92 -21.42
C ILE A 103 -27.96 -5.59 -20.87
N SER A 104 -28.68 -4.50 -21.13
CA SER A 104 -28.25 -3.15 -20.75
C SER A 104 -28.26 -2.94 -19.23
N SER A 105 -29.34 -3.37 -18.55
CA SER A 105 -29.47 -3.28 -17.09
C SER A 105 -28.43 -4.15 -16.38
N LEU A 106 -28.19 -5.38 -16.87
CA LEU A 106 -27.18 -6.27 -16.32
C LEU A 106 -25.77 -5.68 -16.50
N PHE A 107 -25.48 -5.08 -17.64
CA PHE A 107 -24.19 -4.45 -17.91
C PHE A 107 -23.90 -3.28 -16.96
N ILE A 108 -24.87 -2.37 -16.76
CA ILE A 108 -24.73 -1.25 -15.83
C ILE A 108 -24.60 -1.76 -14.39
N PHE A 109 -25.40 -2.75 -14.01
CA PHE A 109 -25.34 -3.34 -12.68
C PHE A 109 -23.99 -4.03 -12.41
N ALA A 110 -23.48 -4.81 -13.36
CA ALA A 110 -22.17 -5.44 -13.28
C ALA A 110 -21.06 -4.38 -13.11
N THR A 111 -21.13 -3.27 -13.86
CA THR A 111 -20.17 -2.18 -13.73
C THR A 111 -20.20 -1.55 -12.32
N LEU A 112 -21.39 -1.35 -11.76
CA LEU A 112 -21.55 -0.86 -10.38
C LEU A 112 -20.90 -1.82 -9.37
N VAL A 113 -21.16 -3.12 -9.48
CA VAL A 113 -20.57 -4.14 -8.60
C VAL A 113 -19.05 -4.18 -8.73
N THR A 114 -18.51 -4.22 -9.94
CA THR A 114 -17.06 -4.20 -10.18
C THR A 114 -16.41 -2.96 -9.58
N LYS A 115 -17.04 -1.79 -9.74
CA LYS A 115 -16.52 -0.55 -9.18
C LYS A 115 -16.56 -0.57 -7.65
N LEU A 116 -17.58 -1.16 -7.03
CA LEU A 116 -17.69 -1.29 -5.57
C LEU A 116 -16.57 -2.18 -5.02
N VAL A 117 -16.36 -3.33 -5.67
CA VAL A 117 -15.28 -4.27 -5.32
C VAL A 117 -13.91 -3.61 -5.50
N SER A 118 -13.69 -2.88 -6.59
CA SER A 118 -12.42 -2.19 -6.84
C SER A 118 -12.09 -1.14 -5.77
N GLN A 119 -13.07 -0.40 -5.27
CA GLN A 119 -12.86 0.53 -4.16
C GLN A 119 -12.52 -0.20 -2.85
N GLN A 120 -13.18 -1.31 -2.55
CA GLN A 120 -12.83 -2.12 -1.38
C GLN A 120 -11.42 -2.69 -1.48
N GLN A 121 -11.01 -3.14 -2.67
CA GLN A 121 -9.65 -3.60 -2.94
C GLN A 121 -8.63 -2.47 -2.74
N GLU A 122 -8.89 -1.28 -3.26
CA GLU A 122 -8.02 -0.13 -3.08
C GLU A 122 -7.88 0.24 -1.59
N LEU A 123 -8.99 0.26 -0.84
CA LEU A 123 -8.96 0.50 0.61
C LEU A 123 -8.15 -0.56 1.36
N ALA A 124 -8.31 -1.85 1.00
CA ALA A 124 -7.57 -2.95 1.61
C ALA A 124 -6.06 -2.84 1.32
N VAL A 125 -5.67 -2.50 0.09
CA VAL A 125 -4.27 -2.28 -0.30
C VAL A 125 -3.69 -1.10 0.49
N ARG A 126 -4.40 0.03 0.59
CA ARG A 126 -3.96 1.19 1.38
C ARG A 126 -3.79 0.85 2.86
N GLN A 127 -4.71 0.07 3.42
CA GLN A 127 -4.62 -0.38 4.81
C GLN A 127 -3.43 -1.33 5.03
N MET A 128 -3.17 -2.23 4.08
CA MET A 128 -2.00 -3.12 4.12
C MET A 128 -0.71 -2.30 4.14
N HIS A 129 -0.54 -1.33 3.23
CA HIS A 129 0.63 -0.45 3.22
C HIS A 129 0.82 0.27 4.56
N ARG A 130 -0.27 0.76 5.19
CA ARG A 130 -0.20 1.40 6.50
C ARG A 130 0.28 0.44 7.60
N LEU A 131 -0.25 -0.78 7.64
CA LEU A 131 0.15 -1.79 8.63
C LEU A 131 1.61 -2.18 8.45
N THR A 132 2.03 -2.47 7.22
CA THR A 132 3.43 -2.78 6.90
C THR A 132 4.35 -1.64 7.31
N TYR A 133 3.96 -0.39 7.04
CA TYR A 133 4.72 0.77 7.50
C TYR A 133 4.87 0.81 9.03
N GLU A 134 3.77 0.59 9.77
CA GLU A 134 3.77 0.59 11.24
C GLU A 134 4.62 -0.56 11.81
N ASP A 135 4.57 -1.73 11.17
CA ASP A 135 5.36 -2.91 11.53
C ASP A 135 6.85 -2.68 11.29
N VAL A 136 7.26 -2.17 10.11
CA VAL A 136 8.67 -1.85 9.80
C VAL A 136 9.18 -0.84 10.82
N PHE A 137 8.44 0.25 11.08
CA PHE A 137 8.83 1.25 12.08
C PHE A 137 9.04 0.64 13.48
N HIS A 138 8.09 -0.20 13.92
CA HIS A 138 8.18 -0.85 15.22
C HIS A 138 9.37 -1.81 15.28
N ASN A 139 9.55 -2.63 14.24
CA ASN A 139 10.63 -3.61 14.14
C ASN A 139 12.01 -2.96 14.08
N THR A 140 12.18 -1.87 13.33
CA THR A 140 13.43 -1.09 13.31
C THR A 140 13.78 -0.59 14.71
N ARG A 141 12.82 0.04 15.41
CA ARG A 141 13.07 0.63 16.72
C ARG A 141 13.31 -0.42 17.81
N GLU A 142 12.50 -1.48 17.82
CA GLU A 142 12.61 -2.58 18.78
C GLU A 142 13.90 -3.37 18.53
N GLY A 143 14.24 -3.66 17.28
CA GLY A 143 15.50 -4.31 16.93
C GLY A 143 16.72 -3.51 17.38
N LEU A 144 16.71 -2.17 17.19
CA LEU A 144 17.77 -1.30 17.73
C LEU A 144 17.78 -1.24 19.26
N PHE A 145 16.66 -1.50 19.94
CA PHE A 145 16.62 -1.64 21.39
C PHE A 145 17.23 -2.96 21.85
N VAL A 146 16.93 -4.08 21.19
CA VAL A 146 17.54 -5.39 21.47
C VAL A 146 19.06 -5.32 21.31
N ILE A 147 19.54 -4.80 20.18
CA ILE A 147 20.98 -4.61 19.93
C ILE A 147 21.66 -3.80 21.04
N ARG A 148 21.00 -2.73 21.53
CA ARG A 148 21.55 -1.95 22.66
C ARG A 148 21.65 -2.76 23.93
N LYS A 149 20.64 -3.59 24.22
CA LYS A 149 20.64 -4.46 25.39
C LYS A 149 21.75 -5.51 25.31
N ASP A 150 22.04 -6.02 24.13
CA ASP A 150 23.15 -6.96 23.91
C ASP A 150 24.49 -6.26 24.20
N PHE A 151 24.66 -5.02 23.72
CA PHE A 151 25.83 -4.22 24.08
C PHE A 151 25.88 -3.86 25.56
N ASP A 152 24.74 -3.59 26.22
CA ASP A 152 24.68 -3.38 27.67
C ASP A 152 25.22 -4.58 28.44
N HIS A 153 24.86 -5.78 28.00
CA HIS A 153 25.31 -7.02 28.61
C HIS A 153 26.82 -7.19 28.48
N LEU A 154 27.37 -6.96 27.28
CA LEU A 154 28.81 -7.01 27.02
C LEU A 154 29.58 -5.96 27.81
N ILE A 155 29.08 -4.71 27.87
CA ILE A 155 29.66 -3.64 28.67
C ILE A 155 29.76 -4.08 30.14
N ALA A 156 28.66 -4.59 30.72
CA ALA A 156 28.64 -5.01 32.11
C ALA A 156 29.62 -6.16 32.41
N LYS A 157 29.83 -7.07 31.44
CA LYS A 157 30.80 -8.17 31.54
C LYS A 157 32.24 -7.66 31.53
N VAL A 158 32.54 -6.75 30.62
CA VAL A 158 33.86 -6.09 30.52
C VAL A 158 34.17 -5.27 31.78
N GLU A 159 33.19 -4.53 32.32
CA GLU A 159 33.31 -3.77 33.56
C GLU A 159 33.64 -4.66 34.77
N GLN A 160 33.08 -5.87 34.81
CA GLN A 160 33.37 -6.88 35.85
C GLN A 160 34.74 -7.56 35.67
N ARG A 161 35.51 -7.16 34.65
CA ARG A 161 36.80 -7.76 34.25
C ARG A 161 36.70 -9.23 33.86
N ASP A 162 35.51 -9.67 33.46
CA ASP A 162 35.35 -10.96 32.82
C ASP A 162 35.76 -10.84 31.35
N MET A 163 36.58 -11.79 30.90
CA MET A 163 37.05 -11.81 29.52
C MET A 163 35.92 -12.27 28.60
N PRO A 164 35.60 -11.53 27.52
CA PRO A 164 34.54 -11.94 26.61
C PRO A 164 34.85 -13.29 25.95
N THR A 165 33.85 -14.17 25.92
CA THR A 165 33.92 -15.50 25.31
C THR A 165 33.83 -15.42 23.79
N THR A 166 34.11 -16.52 23.08
CA THR A 166 33.89 -16.60 21.63
C THR A 166 32.44 -16.30 21.25
N GLU A 167 31.48 -16.82 22.03
CA GLU A 167 30.04 -16.58 21.85
C GLU A 167 29.69 -15.08 21.95
N ASP A 168 30.26 -14.35 22.92
CA ASP A 168 30.06 -12.90 23.04
C ASP A 168 30.50 -12.13 21.79
N TRP A 169 31.60 -12.56 21.15
CA TRP A 169 32.10 -11.94 19.93
C TRP A 169 31.21 -12.25 18.71
N GLU A 170 30.69 -13.48 18.62
CA GLU A 170 29.74 -13.90 17.58
C GLU A 170 28.40 -13.16 17.72
N ASP A 171 27.89 -13.02 18.94
CA ASP A 171 26.68 -12.26 19.26
C ASP A 171 26.85 -10.78 18.89
N MET A 172 28.00 -10.19 19.20
CA MET A 172 28.28 -8.81 18.81
C MET A 172 28.35 -8.63 17.29
N ALA A 173 29.01 -9.53 16.56
CA ALA A 173 29.06 -9.50 15.10
C ALA A 173 27.63 -9.62 14.51
N THR A 174 26.81 -10.50 15.08
CA THR A 174 25.40 -10.67 14.71
C THR A 174 24.58 -9.40 14.97
N ALA A 175 24.79 -8.75 16.11
CA ALA A 175 24.13 -7.49 16.45
C ALA A 175 24.47 -6.36 15.48
N PHE A 176 25.72 -6.28 15.00
CA PHE A 176 26.11 -5.33 13.95
C PHE A 176 25.42 -5.64 12.61
N LYS A 177 25.41 -6.91 12.17
CA LYS A 177 24.71 -7.34 10.94
C LYS A 177 23.21 -7.02 11.01
N GLN A 178 22.57 -7.30 12.14
CA GLN A 178 21.15 -6.98 12.35
C GLN A 178 20.93 -5.46 12.32
N GLY A 179 21.81 -4.70 12.97
CA GLY A 179 21.76 -3.24 12.94
C GLY A 179 21.88 -2.66 11.54
N GLN A 180 22.76 -3.22 10.70
CA GLN A 180 22.88 -2.85 9.28
C GLN A 180 21.54 -3.04 8.55
N SER A 181 20.91 -4.22 8.70
CA SER A 181 19.63 -4.54 8.06
C SER A 181 18.54 -3.56 8.47
N LEU A 182 18.38 -3.30 9.77
CA LEU A 182 17.36 -2.39 10.29
C LEU A 182 17.58 -0.94 9.82
N LEU A 183 18.83 -0.49 9.74
CA LEU A 183 19.15 0.86 9.26
C LEU A 183 18.86 1.01 7.77
N MET A 184 19.05 -0.04 6.97
CA MET A 184 18.78 0.00 5.53
C MET A 184 17.29 0.17 5.19
N GLU A 185 16.37 -0.14 6.12
CA GLU A 185 14.93 0.07 5.96
C GLU A 185 14.51 1.53 6.17
N ILE A 186 15.29 2.33 6.91
CA ILE A 186 14.92 3.71 7.26
C ILE A 186 14.65 4.63 6.05
N PRO A 187 15.46 4.60 4.96
CA PRO A 187 15.21 5.44 3.80
C PRO A 187 13.88 5.18 3.09
N ASP A 188 13.30 3.98 3.24
CA ASP A 188 12.06 3.58 2.58
C ASP A 188 10.85 4.34 3.14
N PHE A 189 10.95 4.88 4.38
CA PHE A 189 9.93 5.77 4.95
C PHE A 189 9.79 7.11 4.23
N TYR A 190 10.73 7.44 3.33
CA TYR A 190 10.79 8.71 2.61
C TYR A 190 10.75 8.52 1.08
N ASP A 191 10.43 7.31 0.60
CA ASP A 191 10.31 7.07 -0.84
C ASP A 191 9.10 7.83 -1.42
N THR A 192 9.39 8.73 -2.36
CA THR A 192 8.42 9.67 -2.93
C THR A 192 7.50 9.01 -3.94
N GLU A 193 7.82 7.79 -4.41
CA GLU A 193 6.97 7.02 -5.32
C GLU A 193 5.76 6.42 -4.59
N ASN A 194 5.88 6.15 -3.28
CA ASN A 194 4.82 5.60 -2.43
C ASN A 194 4.20 6.65 -1.48
N GLN A 195 3.67 7.74 -2.04
CA GLN A 195 3.09 8.91 -1.33
C GLN A 195 1.92 8.61 -0.36
N LEU A 196 1.55 7.34 -0.13
CA LEU A 196 0.41 6.96 0.70
C LEU A 196 0.65 7.19 2.19
N TYR A 197 1.88 7.09 2.68
CA TYR A 197 2.20 7.30 4.10
C TYR A 197 3.61 7.86 4.27
N MET A 198 3.70 9.15 4.61
CA MET A 198 4.95 9.78 5.04
C MET A 198 5.09 9.64 6.56
N ILE A 199 6.31 9.44 7.04
CA ILE A 199 6.59 9.50 8.47
C ILE A 199 6.16 10.86 9.05
N ASP A 200 5.70 10.88 10.30
CA ASP A 200 5.44 12.12 11.04
C ASP A 200 6.70 12.58 11.78
N GLU A 201 6.77 13.87 12.14
CA GLU A 201 7.94 14.45 12.82
C GLU A 201 8.30 13.69 14.11
N ARG A 202 7.31 13.23 14.88
CA ARG A 202 7.53 12.55 16.16
C ARG A 202 8.13 11.16 15.95
N ARG A 203 7.64 10.41 14.98
CA ARG A 203 8.17 9.09 14.59
C ARG A 203 9.58 9.22 14.06
N GLU A 204 9.86 10.24 13.25
CA GLU A 204 11.22 10.52 12.78
C GLU A 204 12.17 10.78 13.96
N GLN A 205 11.79 11.65 14.90
CA GLN A 205 12.59 11.91 16.11
C GLN A 205 12.87 10.64 16.91
N LEU A 206 11.87 9.76 17.07
CA LEU A 206 12.04 8.49 17.78
C LEU A 206 13.02 7.55 17.09
N LEU A 207 13.03 7.49 15.76
CA LEU A 207 14.04 6.72 15.02
C LEU A 207 15.42 7.35 15.17
N GLN A 208 15.53 8.67 15.04
CA GLN A 208 16.81 9.38 15.19
C GLN A 208 17.40 9.12 16.57
N GLU A 209 16.56 9.19 17.61
CA GLU A 209 16.96 8.89 18.97
C GLU A 209 17.36 7.41 19.17
N ALA A 210 16.65 6.47 18.54
CA ALA A 210 17.03 5.06 18.59
C ALA A 210 18.42 4.83 18.00
N VAL A 211 18.67 5.32 16.77
CA VAL A 211 19.97 5.22 16.10
C VAL A 211 21.08 5.89 16.91
N HIS A 212 20.82 7.11 17.39
CA HIS A 212 21.76 7.87 18.22
C HIS A 212 22.14 7.10 19.49
N ARG A 213 21.16 6.60 20.24
CA ARG A 213 21.42 5.82 21.46
C ARG A 213 22.18 4.52 21.17
N THR A 214 21.92 3.86 20.04
CA THR A 214 22.64 2.65 19.64
C THR A 214 24.10 2.95 19.35
N LEU A 215 24.39 4.00 18.57
CA LEU A 215 25.76 4.45 18.31
C LEU A 215 26.49 4.91 19.57
N HIS A 216 25.79 5.57 20.47
CA HIS A 216 26.35 5.96 21.76
C HIS A 216 26.80 4.73 22.55
N ARG A 217 25.96 3.67 22.57
CA ARG A 217 26.28 2.46 23.31
C ARG A 217 27.41 1.65 22.68
N ILE A 218 27.48 1.60 21.35
CA ILE A 218 28.64 1.04 20.63
C ILE A 218 29.93 1.78 21.00
N ASN A 219 29.90 3.12 21.03
CA ASN A 219 31.07 3.90 21.45
C ASN A 219 31.48 3.60 22.89
N GLN A 220 30.52 3.45 23.80
CA GLN A 220 30.80 3.10 25.19
C GLN A 220 31.42 1.70 25.30
N LEU A 221 30.90 0.71 24.57
CA LEU A 221 31.50 -0.63 24.54
C LEU A 221 32.96 -0.59 24.09
N ILE A 222 33.27 0.17 23.03
CA ILE A 222 34.65 0.34 22.57
C ILE A 222 35.53 1.01 23.66
N ASP A 223 34.99 1.98 24.40
CA ASP A 223 35.71 2.62 25.51
C ASP A 223 36.04 1.62 26.62
N GLU A 224 35.05 0.87 27.08
CA GLU A 224 35.24 -0.08 28.18
C GLU A 224 36.21 -1.21 27.78
N CYS A 225 36.12 -1.72 26.55
CA CYS A 225 37.11 -2.67 26.02
C CYS A 225 38.52 -2.09 26.03
N ALA A 226 38.70 -0.83 25.62
CA ALA A 226 40.00 -0.16 25.62
C ALA A 226 40.54 0.06 27.05
N ILE A 227 39.69 0.41 28.01
CA ILE A 227 40.05 0.59 29.43
C ILE A 227 40.45 -0.75 30.06
N ALA A 228 39.72 -1.82 29.75
CA ALA A 228 40.01 -3.18 30.22
C ALA A 228 41.25 -3.80 29.54
N GLY A 229 41.81 -3.16 28.51
CA GLY A 229 42.94 -3.67 27.75
C GLY A 229 42.58 -4.87 26.86
N ILE A 230 41.30 -5.01 26.49
CA ILE A 230 40.81 -6.07 25.62
C ILE A 230 41.04 -5.66 24.16
N ASP A 231 41.87 -6.42 23.46
CA ASP A 231 42.10 -6.23 22.02
C ASP A 231 40.97 -6.82 21.20
N TRP A 232 39.84 -6.10 21.14
CA TRP A 232 38.69 -6.47 20.33
C TRP A 232 38.97 -6.42 18.82
N MET A 233 40.03 -5.73 18.38
CA MET A 233 40.44 -5.68 16.96
C MET A 233 41.10 -6.98 16.50
N ALA A 234 41.60 -7.80 17.43
CA ALA A 234 42.07 -9.14 17.12
C ALA A 234 40.95 -10.02 16.51
N GLN A 235 39.68 -9.72 16.83
CA GLN A 235 38.51 -10.39 16.29
C GLN A 235 38.12 -9.79 14.93
N ARG A 236 38.65 -10.38 13.85
CA ARG A 236 38.48 -9.87 12.48
C ARG A 236 37.01 -9.71 12.06
N GLU A 237 36.15 -10.66 12.42
CA GLU A 237 34.73 -10.61 12.04
C GLU A 237 34.04 -9.40 12.66
N VAL A 238 34.18 -9.21 13.98
CA VAL A 238 33.64 -8.05 14.70
C VAL A 238 34.13 -6.73 14.11
N ALA A 239 35.44 -6.61 13.85
CA ALA A 239 36.01 -5.38 13.29
C ALA A 239 35.49 -5.08 11.89
N GLN A 240 35.28 -6.11 11.06
CA GLN A 240 34.68 -5.97 9.75
C GLN A 240 33.22 -5.54 9.84
N GLU A 241 32.42 -6.22 10.67
CA GLU A 241 30.99 -5.93 10.81
C GLU A 241 30.71 -4.55 11.40
N LEU A 242 31.54 -4.10 12.35
CA LEU A 242 31.47 -2.72 12.84
C LEU A 242 31.81 -1.73 11.72
N THR A 243 32.82 -2.00 10.89
CA THR A 243 33.18 -1.12 9.76
C THR A 243 32.02 -0.99 8.78
N GLU A 244 31.42 -2.11 8.40
CA GLU A 244 30.25 -2.16 7.52
C GLU A 244 29.05 -1.45 8.15
N PHE A 245 28.78 -1.67 9.44
CA PHE A 245 27.77 -0.95 10.20
C PHE A 245 27.98 0.57 10.17
N LEU A 246 29.19 1.06 10.46
CA LEU A 246 29.47 2.50 10.43
C LEU A 246 29.35 3.09 9.01
N HIS A 247 29.63 2.30 7.97
CA HIS A 247 29.41 2.71 6.58
C HIS A 247 27.91 2.82 6.25
N VAL A 248 27.11 1.83 6.66
CA VAL A 248 25.65 1.85 6.50
C VAL A 248 25.05 3.03 7.25
N VAL A 249 25.46 3.28 8.48
CA VAL A 249 25.04 4.46 9.27
C VAL A 249 25.30 5.75 8.50
N GLU A 250 26.52 5.94 7.96
CA GLU A 250 26.87 7.15 7.21
C GLU A 250 26.01 7.32 5.96
N LYS A 251 25.87 6.26 5.16
CA LYS A 251 25.07 6.24 3.93
C LYS A 251 23.60 6.55 4.22
N VAL A 252 23.01 5.83 5.16
CA VAL A 252 21.58 5.97 5.54
C VAL A 252 21.33 7.33 6.15
N THR A 253 22.17 7.80 7.09
CA THR A 253 21.97 9.09 7.77
C THR A 253 22.07 10.25 6.79
N THR A 254 22.97 10.16 5.81
CA THR A 254 23.11 11.18 4.75
C THR A 254 21.86 11.22 3.86
N LEU A 255 21.41 10.06 3.37
CA LEU A 255 20.21 9.96 2.55
C LEU A 255 18.94 10.40 3.31
N TRP A 256 18.85 10.00 4.57
CA TRP A 256 17.76 10.37 5.47
C TRP A 256 17.71 11.88 5.69
N ARG A 257 18.86 12.53 5.92
CA ARG A 257 18.94 13.99 6.04
C ARG A 257 18.48 14.71 4.77
N GLU A 258 18.81 14.19 3.59
CA GLU A 258 18.41 14.78 2.31
C GLU A 258 16.91 14.65 2.03
N ARG A 259 16.30 13.54 2.46
CA ARG A 259 14.88 13.24 2.20
C ARG A 259 13.93 13.70 3.32
N SER A 260 14.45 13.97 4.52
CA SER A 260 13.64 14.37 5.67
C SER A 260 12.95 15.72 5.44
N PRO A 261 11.61 15.80 5.53
CA PRO A 261 10.90 17.06 5.45
C PRO A 261 10.95 17.87 6.76
N TYR A 262 11.33 17.24 7.88
CA TYR A 262 11.26 17.84 9.22
C TYR A 262 12.61 18.39 9.73
N ALA A 263 13.67 18.31 8.93
CA ALA A 263 14.90 19.10 8.95
C ALA A 263 15.40 19.60 10.34
N LYS A 264 15.66 18.69 11.29
CA LYS A 264 16.48 18.98 12.48
C LYS A 264 17.93 18.60 12.21
N HIS A 265 18.67 19.49 11.55
CA HIS A 265 20.05 19.24 11.10
C HIS A 265 21.00 18.78 12.23
N GLU A 266 20.78 19.26 13.45
CA GLU A 266 21.60 18.95 14.63
C GLU A 266 21.57 17.46 15.04
N SER A 267 20.44 16.77 14.90
CA SER A 267 20.35 15.36 15.31
C SER A 267 21.13 14.45 14.35
N PHE A 268 21.05 14.72 13.05
CA PHE A 268 21.84 14.01 12.03
C PHE A 268 23.35 14.26 12.18
N GLU A 269 23.76 15.51 12.47
CA GLU A 269 25.17 15.80 12.76
C GLU A 269 25.68 15.04 13.99
N THR A 270 24.86 14.94 15.04
CA THR A 270 25.24 14.21 16.26
C THR A 270 25.45 12.73 15.99
N ILE A 271 24.58 12.11 15.18
CA ILE A 271 24.73 10.72 14.71
C ILE A 271 26.05 10.54 13.94
N LEU A 272 26.35 11.44 12.99
CA LEU A 272 27.59 11.38 12.21
C LEU A 272 28.84 11.57 13.08
N ARG A 273 28.81 12.48 14.06
CA ARG A 273 29.91 12.67 15.03
C ARG A 273 30.16 11.43 15.88
N LEU A 274 29.10 10.75 16.35
CA LEU A 274 29.24 9.49 17.08
C LEU A 274 29.84 8.38 16.21
N LYS A 275 29.43 8.31 14.93
CA LYS A 275 30.05 7.41 13.96
C LYS A 275 31.54 7.71 13.75
N GLU A 276 31.91 8.98 13.58
CA GLU A 276 33.31 9.40 13.44
C GLU A 276 34.15 9.03 14.68
N ARG A 277 33.60 9.22 15.88
CA ARG A 277 34.26 8.84 17.13
C ARG A 277 34.57 7.34 17.17
N ALA A 278 33.61 6.49 16.81
CA ALA A 278 33.81 5.05 16.74
C ALA A 278 34.87 4.68 15.69
N GLY A 279 34.77 5.25 14.48
CA GLY A 279 35.72 5.00 13.39
C GLY A 279 37.15 5.47 13.70
N ASN A 280 37.31 6.59 14.41
CA ASN A 280 38.63 7.09 14.81
C ASN A 280 39.30 6.18 15.85
N ARG A 281 38.53 5.57 16.76
CA ARG A 281 39.06 4.58 17.72
C ARG A 281 39.55 3.33 17.03
N MET A 282 38.81 2.83 16.04
CA MET A 282 39.28 1.73 15.20
C MET A 282 40.64 2.01 14.57
N LYS A 283 40.80 3.20 13.97
CA LYS A 283 42.08 3.61 13.36
C LYS A 283 43.21 3.80 14.39
N GLY A 284 42.89 4.34 15.56
CA GLY A 284 43.85 4.57 16.64
C GLY A 284 44.40 3.29 17.26
N THR A 285 43.61 2.21 17.29
CA THR A 285 44.06 0.89 17.75
C THR A 285 44.94 0.19 16.70
N ILE A 286 44.65 0.35 15.40
CA ILE A 286 45.45 -0.19 14.29
C ILE A 286 46.88 0.38 14.25
N GLN A 287 47.10 1.61 14.72
CA GLN A 287 48.44 2.23 14.79
C GLN A 287 49.29 1.79 16.00
N LYS A 288 48.71 1.06 16.96
CA LYS A 288 49.40 0.64 18.21
C LYS A 288 49.69 -0.87 18.30
N GLY A 289 49.17 -1.68 17.37
CA GLY A 289 49.50 -3.11 17.22
C GLY A 289 50.51 -3.32 16.11
#